data_AF-A0A9P6AEG8-F1
#
_entry.id   AF-A0A9P6AEG8-F1
#
_cell.length_a   1.000
_cell.length_b   1.000
_cell.length_c   1.000
_cell.angle_alpha   90.00
_cell.angle_beta   90.00
_cell.angle_gamma   90.00
#
_symmetry.space_group_name_H-M   'P 1'
#
loop_
_entity.id
_entity.type
_entity.pdbx_description
1 polymer ?
#
loop_
_entity_poly.entity_id
_entity_poly.type
_entity_poly.pdbx_seq_one_letter_code
_entity_poly.pdbx_strand_id
1 'polypeptide(L)'
;MVSDFVSANYGYLHTPDGSRKNHDGYFDNEDLKKQIIKAMEIHGRSVVGTDGKTIKEMKQMHPGKLLDGSMQSFYFSDSHKSAGQFKGMAVILQEHGIPVDELKLKAQCGKGGFKCWFTTLPTGSNPCCCWKALYDQPDFIAQKSIIQELIEAHGHGMTIYAKFHCECNFIEQIWGYAKQVYHEFPESSTEAEPERNVLAALESVPLISIRRFANCSLRFMDAYRKGLNGSQAAWANKKYHGHRVLPESLMADLEV
;
A
#
# COMPACT_ATOMS: atom_id res chain seq x y z
N MET A 1 -0.75 7.86 -1.87
CA MET A 1 -0.03 7.56 -3.12
C MET A 1 0.52 6.13 -3.02
N VAL A 2 -0.27 5.08 -3.29
CA VAL A 2 0.13 3.64 -3.36
C VAL A 2 0.05 3.20 -4.83
N SER A 3 0.90 3.76 -5.69
CA SER A 3 1.06 3.28 -7.06
C SER A 3 2.48 3.52 -7.59
N ASP A 4 3.46 3.58 -6.70
CA ASP A 4 4.86 3.77 -7.10
C ASP A 4 5.68 2.47 -6.93
N PHE A 5 5.02 1.35 -6.68
CA PHE A 5 5.60 0.03 -6.94
C PHE A 5 5.46 -0.31 -8.42
N VAL A 6 6.23 0.42 -9.23
CA VAL A 6 7.02 0.04 -10.42
C VAL A 6 7.30 1.36 -11.14
N SER A 7 8.41 2.01 -10.80
CA SER A 7 9.03 3.01 -11.67
C SER A 7 10.52 2.77 -11.70
N ALA A 8 11.02 2.41 -12.87
CA ALA A 8 12.42 2.52 -13.23
C ALA A 8 12.89 3.96 -12.99
N ASN A 9 14.12 4.12 -12.48
CA ASN A 9 14.81 5.38 -12.14
C ASN A 9 14.54 5.90 -10.72
N TYR A 10 15.25 5.36 -9.73
CA TYR A 10 15.60 6.10 -8.52
C TYR A 10 17.11 6.31 -8.47
N GLY A 11 17.54 7.50 -8.90
CA GLY A 11 18.64 8.25 -8.31
C GLY A 11 18.05 9.60 -7.85
N TYR A 12 18.53 10.30 -6.85
CA TYR A 12 19.80 10.21 -6.14
C TYR A 12 19.63 10.61 -4.67
N LEU A 13 20.49 10.03 -3.84
CA LEU A 13 20.94 10.54 -2.53
C LEU A 13 21.91 11.72 -2.74
N HIS A 14 22.00 12.62 -1.75
CA HIS A 14 23.27 13.30 -1.44
C HIS A 14 23.45 13.59 0.06
N THR A 15 24.69 13.33 0.51
CA THR A 15 25.47 13.74 1.73
C THR A 15 26.13 15.13 1.47
N PRO A 16 27.03 15.79 2.28
CA PRO A 16 27.91 15.37 3.38
C PRO A 16 28.28 16.45 4.47
N ASP A 17 27.40 17.41 4.82
CA ASP A 17 27.76 18.65 5.55
C ASP A 17 26.96 18.99 6.83
N GLY A 18 26.41 17.97 7.50
CA GLY A 18 26.18 17.97 8.96
C GLY A 18 25.12 18.97 9.45
N SER A 19 23.91 18.56 9.77
CA SER A 19 23.56 17.72 10.92
C SER A 19 22.01 17.83 11.01
N ARG A 20 21.28 16.84 11.51
CA ARG A 20 21.04 16.72 12.95
C ARG A 20 20.26 15.44 13.32
N LYS A 21 20.52 15.02 14.56
CA LYS A 21 19.95 13.88 15.28
C LYS A 21 18.53 14.23 15.75
N ASN A 22 17.70 13.22 16.01
CA ASN A 22 16.94 13.10 17.26
C ASN A 22 16.48 11.64 17.49
N HIS A 23 16.88 11.13 18.65
CA HIS A 23 16.30 10.05 19.47
C HIS A 23 15.26 10.74 20.36
N ASP A 24 14.06 10.27 20.72
CA ASP A 24 13.44 8.95 20.61
C ASP A 24 11.92 9.03 20.87
N GLY A 25 11.16 8.34 20.03
CA GLY A 25 9.72 8.11 20.25
C GLY A 25 9.03 7.27 19.17
N TYR A 26 9.79 6.64 18.28
CA TYR A 26 9.41 5.56 17.36
C TYR A 26 10.75 5.02 16.84
N PHE A 27 11.12 3.80 17.21
CA PHE A 27 12.39 3.13 16.86
C PHE A 27 13.63 4.02 17.03
N ASP A 28 14.43 3.77 18.08
CA ASP A 28 15.76 4.36 18.20
C ASP A 28 16.59 4.10 16.91
N ASN A 29 17.62 4.88 16.59
CA ASN A 29 18.36 4.69 15.34
C ASN A 29 19.00 3.28 15.25
N GLU A 30 19.35 2.68 16.39
CA GLU A 30 19.77 1.29 16.51
C GLU A 30 18.62 0.28 16.40
N ASP A 31 17.38 0.64 16.70
CA ASP A 31 16.17 -0.16 16.61
C ASP A 31 15.57 -0.08 15.22
N LEU A 32 15.62 1.08 14.57
CA LEU A 32 15.36 1.25 13.15
C LEU A 32 16.46 0.56 12.36
N LYS A 33 17.74 0.65 12.77
CA LYS A 33 18.78 -0.21 12.21
C LYS A 33 18.52 -1.66 12.51
N LYS A 34 18.12 -2.09 13.71
CA LYS A 34 17.80 -3.49 14.00
C LYS A 34 16.57 -3.94 13.25
N GLN A 35 15.59 -3.09 12.96
CA GLN A 35 14.40 -3.40 12.19
C GLN A 35 14.66 -3.35 10.69
N ILE A 36 15.50 -2.45 10.21
CA ILE A 36 16.01 -2.43 8.84
C ILE A 36 16.96 -3.61 8.65
N ILE A 37 17.80 -3.95 9.61
CA ILE A 37 18.66 -5.14 9.63
C ILE A 37 17.78 -6.37 9.74
N LYS A 38 16.74 -6.40 10.56
CA LYS A 38 15.80 -7.53 10.70
C LYS A 38 14.91 -7.65 9.48
N ALA A 39 14.47 -6.54 8.87
CA ALA A 39 13.76 -6.51 7.60
C ALA A 39 14.70 -6.86 6.45
N MET A 40 15.97 -6.45 6.49
CA MET A 40 17.03 -6.89 5.59
C MET A 40 17.36 -8.36 5.85
N GLU A 41 17.32 -8.89 7.06
CA GLU A 41 17.58 -10.29 7.37
C GLU A 41 16.39 -11.16 6.93
N ILE A 42 15.16 -10.69 7.18
CA ILE A 42 13.90 -11.26 6.69
C ILE A 42 13.84 -11.19 5.16
N HIS A 43 14.31 -10.10 4.55
CA HIS A 43 14.39 -9.94 3.09
C HIS A 43 15.69 -10.50 2.48
N GLY A 44 16.64 -10.97 3.29
CA GLY A 44 17.99 -11.40 2.90
C GLY A 44 19.02 -10.27 2.99
N ARG A 45 20.04 -10.42 3.88
CA ARG A 45 21.13 -9.43 4.02
C ARG A 45 21.66 -9.16 2.63
N SER A 46 21.88 -7.89 2.30
CA SER A 46 22.69 -7.51 1.14
C SER A 46 24.08 -8.14 1.33
N VAL A 47 24.30 -9.31 0.73
CA VAL A 47 25.58 -9.99 0.80
C VAL A 47 26.54 -9.12 0.01
N VAL A 48 27.54 -8.54 0.65
CA VAL A 48 28.55 -7.75 -0.05
C VAL A 48 29.60 -8.73 -0.56
N GLY A 49 29.79 -8.78 -1.88
CA GLY A 49 30.82 -9.61 -2.50
C GLY A 49 32.21 -9.15 -2.09
N THR A 50 33.22 -9.98 -2.37
CA THR A 50 34.64 -9.65 -2.11
C THR A 50 35.11 -8.39 -2.83
N ASP A 51 34.34 -7.90 -3.80
CA ASP A 51 34.56 -6.70 -4.60
C ASP A 51 33.88 -5.44 -4.02
N GLY A 52 33.23 -5.54 -2.85
CA GLY A 52 32.53 -4.43 -2.21
C GLY A 52 31.16 -4.12 -2.83
N LYS A 53 30.66 -4.92 -3.78
CA LYS A 53 29.34 -4.72 -4.40
C LYS A 53 28.27 -5.55 -3.70
N THR A 54 27.08 -4.98 -3.57
CA THR A 54 25.91 -5.71 -3.10
C THR A 54 25.52 -6.81 -4.10
N ILE A 55 25.62 -8.07 -3.66
CA ILE A 55 25.06 -9.23 -4.34
C ILE A 55 23.54 -9.12 -4.21
N LYS A 56 22.88 -8.88 -5.34
CA LYS A 56 21.43 -9.00 -5.44
C LYS A 56 21.10 -10.48 -5.59
N GLU A 57 20.66 -11.11 -4.52
CA GLU A 57 20.08 -12.45 -4.63
C GLU A 57 18.70 -12.31 -5.29
N MET A 58 18.54 -12.90 -6.48
CA MET A 58 17.23 -13.02 -7.09
C MET A 58 16.42 -14.06 -6.32
N LYS A 59 15.55 -13.60 -5.44
CA LYS A 59 14.50 -14.47 -4.88
C LYS A 59 13.46 -14.74 -5.95
N GLN A 60 13.21 -16.01 -6.21
CA GLN A 60 12.11 -16.42 -7.06
C GLN A 60 10.77 -16.00 -6.43
N MET A 61 9.82 -15.65 -7.28
CA MET A 61 8.45 -15.40 -6.83
C MET A 61 7.86 -16.67 -6.22
N HIS A 62 7.03 -16.49 -5.18
CA HIS A 62 6.22 -17.58 -4.65
C HIS A 62 5.37 -18.20 -5.77
N PRO A 63 5.11 -19.52 -5.72
CA PRO A 63 4.27 -20.16 -6.72
C PRO A 63 2.84 -19.61 -6.66
N GLY A 64 2.22 -19.51 -7.84
CA GLY A 64 0.78 -19.26 -7.95
C GLY A 64 -0.04 -20.48 -7.59
N LYS A 65 -1.36 -20.37 -7.72
CA LYS A 65 -2.28 -21.46 -7.41
C LYS A 65 -3.32 -21.61 -8.50
N LEU A 66 -3.38 -22.79 -9.12
CA LEU A 66 -4.36 -23.12 -10.15
C LEU A 66 -5.74 -23.36 -9.54
N LEU A 67 -6.77 -23.39 -10.41
CA LEU A 67 -8.18 -23.60 -10.02
C LEU A 67 -8.42 -24.94 -9.32
N ASP A 68 -7.64 -25.97 -9.65
CA ASP A 68 -7.68 -27.29 -8.99
C ASP A 68 -6.98 -27.30 -7.61
N GLY A 69 -6.38 -26.18 -7.23
CA GLY A 69 -5.64 -25.99 -6.00
C GLY A 69 -4.18 -26.40 -6.05
N SER A 70 -3.69 -26.92 -7.18
CA SER A 70 -2.29 -27.26 -7.38
C SER A 70 -1.41 -26.01 -7.47
N MET A 71 -0.15 -26.15 -7.06
CA MET A 71 0.81 -25.05 -7.09
C MET A 71 1.36 -24.86 -8.50
N GLN A 72 1.38 -23.62 -8.96
CA GLN A 72 1.95 -23.25 -10.25
C GLN A 72 3.34 -22.63 -10.07
N SER A 73 4.37 -23.28 -10.58
CA SER A 73 5.69 -22.65 -10.71
C SER A 73 5.65 -21.58 -11.80
N PHE A 74 6.13 -20.36 -11.49
CA PHE A 74 6.32 -19.31 -12.49
C PHE A 74 7.63 -19.42 -13.28
N TYR A 75 8.46 -20.40 -12.95
CA TYR A 75 9.74 -20.65 -13.60
C TYR A 75 9.74 -22.02 -14.26
N PHE A 76 10.45 -22.15 -15.38
CA PHE A 76 10.62 -23.44 -16.05
C PHE A 76 11.48 -24.39 -15.21
N SER A 77 11.09 -25.67 -15.20
CA SER A 77 11.83 -26.73 -14.49
C SER A 77 13.22 -26.97 -15.08
N ASP A 78 14.09 -27.61 -14.30
CA ASP A 78 15.47 -27.93 -14.71
C ASP A 78 15.54 -28.83 -15.95
N SER A 79 14.48 -29.57 -16.23
CA SER A 79 14.33 -30.41 -17.43
C SER A 79 14.00 -29.62 -18.70
N HIS A 80 13.67 -28.32 -18.59
CA HIS A 80 13.29 -27.49 -19.72
C HIS A 80 14.50 -26.78 -20.34
N LYS A 81 14.47 -26.51 -21.65
CA LYS A 81 15.55 -25.79 -22.35
C LYS A 81 15.82 -24.38 -21.78
N SER A 82 14.79 -23.79 -21.19
CA SER A 82 14.83 -22.47 -20.54
C SER A 82 14.78 -22.59 -19.01
N ALA A 83 15.35 -23.66 -18.43
CA ALA A 83 15.39 -23.90 -16.99
C ALA A 83 15.74 -22.64 -16.17
N GLY A 84 14.99 -22.41 -15.09
CA GLY A 84 15.17 -21.26 -14.20
C GLY A 84 14.73 -19.91 -14.77
N GLN A 85 14.36 -19.83 -16.04
CA GLN A 85 13.78 -18.60 -16.61
C GLN A 85 12.31 -18.46 -16.22
N PHE A 86 11.87 -17.21 -16.06
CA PHE A 86 10.47 -16.88 -15.82
C PHE A 86 9.63 -17.21 -17.07
N LYS A 87 8.51 -17.93 -16.88
CA LYS A 87 7.64 -18.43 -17.96
C LYS A 87 6.99 -17.31 -18.79
N GLY A 88 6.76 -16.16 -18.18
CA GLY A 88 6.02 -15.05 -18.80
C GLY A 88 4.50 -15.21 -18.68
N MET A 89 3.78 -14.09 -18.80
CA MET A 89 2.34 -14.04 -18.54
C MET A 89 1.53 -14.97 -19.46
N ALA A 90 1.92 -15.09 -20.74
CA ALA A 90 1.19 -15.91 -21.71
C ALA A 90 1.17 -17.40 -21.31
N VAL A 91 2.33 -17.96 -20.98
CA VAL A 91 2.46 -19.36 -20.55
C VAL A 91 1.74 -19.58 -19.22
N ILE A 92 1.90 -18.67 -18.27
CA ILE A 92 1.22 -18.74 -16.97
C ILE A 92 -0.31 -18.75 -17.14
N LEU A 93 -0.85 -17.96 -18.07
CA LEU A 93 -2.28 -17.91 -18.37
C LEU A 93 -2.77 -19.16 -19.13
N GLN A 94 -1.97 -19.70 -20.05
CA GLN A 94 -2.30 -20.96 -20.72
C GLN A 94 -2.41 -22.11 -19.72
N GLU A 95 -1.51 -22.15 -18.72
CA GLU A 95 -1.57 -23.11 -17.61
C GLU A 95 -2.82 -22.91 -16.73
N HIS A 96 -3.39 -21.68 -16.68
CA HIS A 96 -4.69 -21.40 -16.07
C HIS A 96 -5.90 -21.77 -16.97
N GLY A 97 -5.66 -22.35 -18.14
CA GLY A 97 -6.70 -22.71 -19.10
C GLY A 97 -7.24 -21.52 -19.91
N ILE A 98 -6.53 -20.39 -19.94
CA ILE A 98 -6.93 -19.21 -20.74
C ILE A 98 -6.29 -19.32 -22.13
N PRO A 99 -7.09 -19.37 -23.21
CA PRO A 99 -6.57 -19.56 -24.57
C PRO A 99 -6.00 -18.24 -25.12
N VAL A 100 -4.80 -17.87 -24.67
CA VAL A 100 -4.11 -16.60 -25.00
C VAL A 100 -4.00 -16.36 -26.51
N ASP A 101 -3.69 -17.41 -27.28
CA ASP A 101 -3.48 -17.33 -28.73
C ASP A 101 -4.79 -17.16 -29.51
N GLU A 102 -5.85 -17.86 -29.11
CA GLU A 102 -7.18 -17.74 -29.71
C GLU A 102 -7.77 -16.35 -29.46
N LEU A 103 -7.58 -15.84 -28.25
CA LEU A 103 -7.97 -14.49 -27.85
C LEU A 103 -7.06 -13.39 -28.40
N LYS A 104 -5.93 -13.76 -29.02
CA LYS A 104 -4.92 -12.84 -29.57
C LYS A 104 -4.49 -11.78 -28.55
N LEU A 105 -4.29 -12.19 -27.30
CA LEU A 105 -3.96 -11.26 -26.23
C LEU A 105 -2.54 -10.73 -26.42
N LYS A 106 -2.43 -9.42 -26.56
CA LYS A 106 -1.16 -8.71 -26.42
C LYS A 106 -0.68 -8.75 -24.96
N ALA A 107 0.62 -8.55 -24.73
CA ALA A 107 1.18 -8.51 -23.38
C ALA A 107 0.52 -7.43 -22.48
N GLN A 108 0.33 -6.22 -23.01
CA GLN A 108 -0.27 -5.09 -22.28
C GLN A 108 -1.07 -4.14 -23.19
N CYS A 109 -2.03 -3.42 -22.61
CA CYS A 109 -2.82 -2.38 -23.28
C CYS A 109 -2.08 -1.01 -23.24
N GLY A 110 -1.86 -0.37 -24.40
CA GLY A 110 -1.22 0.96 -24.53
C GLY A 110 0.31 0.96 -24.66
N LYS A 111 0.88 1.94 -25.38
CA LYS A 111 2.33 2.23 -25.34
C LYS A 111 2.65 3.00 -24.06
N GLY A 112 3.49 2.44 -23.19
CA GLY A 112 4.03 3.14 -22.00
C GLY A 112 3.12 3.21 -20.77
N GLY A 113 2.07 2.40 -20.67
CA GLY A 113 1.31 2.31 -19.43
C GLY A 113 0.06 1.48 -19.62
N PHE A 114 -0.27 0.68 -18.60
CA PHE A 114 -1.39 -0.25 -18.47
C PHE A 114 -2.76 0.44 -18.64
N LYS A 115 -3.03 0.99 -19.82
CA LYS A 115 -4.24 1.72 -20.19
C LYS A 115 -5.32 0.74 -20.65
N CYS A 116 -5.64 -0.21 -19.78
CA CYS A 116 -6.77 -1.09 -19.98
C CYS A 116 -8.05 -0.24 -19.94
N TRP A 117 -8.94 -0.44 -20.90
CA TRP A 117 -10.21 0.30 -21.01
C TRP A 117 -11.13 0.11 -19.79
N PHE A 118 -10.96 -1.01 -19.09
CA PHE A 118 -11.67 -1.32 -17.85
C PHE A 118 -10.70 -1.62 -16.70
N THR A 119 -11.00 -1.05 -15.54
CA THR A 119 -10.35 -1.34 -14.27
C THR A 119 -10.72 -2.72 -13.74
N THR A 120 -11.93 -3.19 -14.02
CA THR A 120 -12.44 -4.53 -13.68
C THR A 120 -13.22 -5.06 -14.88
N LEU A 121 -12.93 -6.28 -15.31
CA LEU A 121 -13.65 -6.89 -16.41
C LEU A 121 -15.09 -7.24 -15.99
N PRO A 122 -16.11 -6.85 -16.76
CA PRO A 122 -17.46 -7.32 -16.53
C PRO A 122 -17.52 -8.85 -16.61
N THR A 123 -18.35 -9.49 -15.79
CA THR A 123 -18.52 -10.94 -15.78
C THR A 123 -18.84 -11.46 -17.19
N GLY A 124 -18.06 -12.42 -17.67
CA GLY A 124 -18.21 -13.00 -19.02
C GLY A 124 -17.55 -12.20 -20.15
N SER A 125 -16.83 -11.10 -19.86
CA SER A 125 -16.05 -10.38 -20.87
C SER A 125 -14.65 -10.95 -21.02
N ASN A 126 -14.14 -10.96 -22.27
CA ASN A 126 -12.77 -11.37 -22.55
C ASN A 126 -11.75 -10.28 -22.12
N PRO A 127 -10.57 -10.66 -21.61
CA PRO A 127 -9.55 -9.71 -21.19
C PRO A 127 -8.93 -8.93 -22.36
N CYS A 128 -8.49 -7.69 -22.12
CA CYS A 128 -7.88 -6.85 -23.18
C CYS A 128 -6.41 -7.21 -23.48
N CYS A 129 -5.72 -7.85 -22.54
CA CYS A 129 -4.30 -8.22 -22.62
C CYS A 129 -3.95 -9.26 -21.55
N CYS A 130 -2.78 -9.89 -21.69
CA CYS A 130 -2.27 -10.87 -20.73
C CYS A 130 -2.14 -10.29 -19.32
N TRP A 131 -1.61 -9.06 -19.20
CA TRP A 131 -1.49 -8.43 -17.88
C TRP A 131 -2.83 -8.32 -17.15
N LYS A 132 -3.88 -7.88 -17.85
CA LYS A 132 -5.21 -7.75 -17.26
C LYS A 132 -5.81 -9.12 -16.90
N ALA A 133 -5.66 -10.10 -17.80
CA ALA A 133 -6.10 -11.47 -17.54
C ALA A 133 -5.44 -12.05 -16.28
N LEU A 134 -4.14 -11.78 -16.11
CA LEU A 134 -3.36 -12.26 -14.97
C LEU A 134 -3.73 -11.54 -13.67
N TYR A 135 -3.87 -10.21 -13.74
CA TYR A 135 -4.28 -9.39 -12.59
C TYR A 135 -5.64 -9.82 -12.02
N ASP A 136 -6.56 -10.26 -12.88
CA ASP A 136 -7.89 -10.70 -12.47
C ASP A 136 -7.94 -12.19 -12.06
N GLN A 137 -6.81 -12.93 -12.06
CA GLN A 137 -6.80 -14.31 -11.58
C GLN A 137 -7.03 -14.38 -10.06
N PRO A 138 -7.78 -15.37 -9.55
CA PRO A 138 -8.15 -15.45 -8.14
C PRO A 138 -6.96 -15.50 -7.18
N ASP A 139 -5.89 -16.23 -7.52
CA ASP A 139 -4.68 -16.35 -6.70
C ASP A 139 -3.87 -15.05 -6.68
N PHE A 140 -3.79 -14.33 -7.81
CA PHE A 140 -3.16 -13.01 -7.89
C PHE A 140 -3.94 -11.95 -7.10
N ILE A 141 -5.27 -11.96 -7.13
CA ILE A 141 -6.11 -11.07 -6.32
C ILE A 141 -5.97 -11.40 -4.83
N ALA A 142 -5.92 -12.69 -4.49
CA ALA A 142 -5.84 -13.16 -3.11
C ALA A 142 -4.44 -13.00 -2.50
N GLN A 143 -3.40 -12.77 -3.31
CA GLN A 143 -2.04 -12.67 -2.84
C GLN A 143 -1.88 -11.50 -1.87
N LYS A 144 -1.53 -11.83 -0.63
CA LYS A 144 -1.23 -10.83 0.41
C LYS A 144 0.17 -10.27 0.19
N SER A 145 0.35 -9.01 0.59
CA SER A 145 1.71 -8.44 0.65
C SER A 145 2.50 -9.09 1.79
N ILE A 146 3.82 -9.14 1.67
CA ILE A 146 4.69 -9.69 2.72
C ILE A 146 4.46 -8.98 4.06
N ILE A 147 4.20 -7.67 4.04
CA ILE A 147 3.90 -6.88 5.23
C ILE A 147 2.57 -7.34 5.86
N GLN A 148 1.56 -7.61 5.04
CA GLN A 148 0.28 -8.12 5.52
C GLN A 148 0.43 -9.48 6.19
N GLU A 149 1.13 -10.41 5.55
CA GLU A 149 1.39 -11.74 6.10
C GLU A 149 2.14 -11.65 7.43
N LEU A 150 3.14 -10.78 7.53
CA LEU A 150 3.89 -10.55 8.75
C LEU A 150 2.99 -10.03 9.88
N ILE A 151 2.16 -9.03 9.61
CA ILE A 151 1.25 -8.43 10.60
C ILE A 151 0.23 -9.45 11.10
N GLU A 152 -0.38 -10.20 10.17
CA GLU A 152 -1.36 -11.24 10.50
C GLU A 152 -0.75 -12.41 11.28
N ALA A 153 0.49 -12.80 10.96
CA ALA A 153 1.22 -13.84 11.70
C ALA A 153 1.48 -13.47 13.16
N HIS A 154 1.51 -12.16 13.48
CA HIS A 154 1.61 -11.66 14.86
C HIS A 154 0.22 -11.44 15.51
N GLY A 155 -0.86 -11.89 14.88
CA GLY A 155 -2.23 -11.78 15.42
C GLY A 155 -2.86 -10.40 15.27
N HIS A 156 -2.32 -9.53 14.41
CA HIS A 156 -2.83 -8.20 14.16
C HIS A 156 -3.57 -8.11 12.82
N GLY A 157 -4.59 -7.26 12.75
CA GLY A 157 -5.25 -6.92 11.49
C GLY A 157 -4.52 -5.79 10.76
N MET A 158 -4.36 -5.90 9.44
CA MET A 158 -3.83 -4.81 8.61
C MET A 158 -4.98 -4.08 7.91
N THR A 159 -5.05 -2.76 8.06
CA THR A 159 -5.99 -1.91 7.32
C THR A 159 -5.25 -1.17 6.21
N ILE A 160 -5.67 -1.34 4.96
CA ILE A 160 -5.14 -0.60 3.82
C ILE A 160 -6.03 0.61 3.55
N TYR A 161 -5.46 1.81 3.62
CA TYR A 161 -6.15 3.04 3.25
C TYR A 161 -6.08 3.30 1.75
N ALA A 162 -7.18 3.85 1.21
CA ALA A 162 -7.23 4.22 -0.20
C ALA A 162 -6.20 5.32 -0.53
N LYS A 163 -5.56 5.17 -1.69
CA LYS A 163 -4.58 6.13 -2.20
C LYS A 163 -5.25 7.50 -2.36
N PHE A 164 -4.66 8.55 -1.78
CA PHE A 164 -5.14 9.96 -1.86
C PHE A 164 -6.42 10.28 -1.11
N HIS A 165 -6.80 9.45 -0.15
CA HIS A 165 -7.95 9.69 0.74
C HIS A 165 -7.46 9.89 2.17
N CYS A 166 -6.79 11.02 2.44
CA CYS A 166 -6.24 11.31 3.77
C CYS A 166 -7.33 11.46 4.84
N GLU A 167 -8.56 11.83 4.45
CA GLU A 167 -9.75 11.88 5.29
C GLU A 167 -10.15 10.52 5.87
N CYS A 168 -9.74 9.41 5.25
CA CYS A 168 -9.95 8.05 5.76
C CYS A 168 -8.93 7.66 6.84
N ASN A 169 -7.84 8.41 7.02
CA ASN A 169 -6.83 8.17 8.05
C ASN A 169 -6.97 9.18 9.19
N PHE A 170 -7.57 8.77 10.31
CA PHE A 170 -7.82 9.69 11.43
C PHE A 170 -6.55 10.22 12.10
N ILE A 171 -5.40 9.58 11.88
CA ILE A 171 -4.09 10.03 12.39
C ILE A 171 -3.73 11.41 11.82
N GLU A 172 -4.17 11.74 10.59
CA GLU A 172 -3.94 13.06 9.99
C GLU A 172 -4.62 14.18 10.80
N GLN A 173 -5.79 13.91 11.37
CA GLN A 173 -6.50 14.87 12.24
C GLN A 173 -5.82 15.01 13.61
N ILE A 174 -5.22 13.92 14.13
CA ILE A 174 -4.40 13.97 15.35
C ILE A 174 -3.19 14.87 15.12
N TRP A 175 -2.47 14.68 14.01
CA TRP A 175 -1.35 15.55 13.63
C TRP A 175 -1.77 16.99 13.42
N GLY A 176 -2.93 17.23 12.79
CA GLY A 176 -3.49 18.58 12.63
C GLY A 176 -3.73 19.27 13.97
N TYR A 177 -4.35 18.57 14.94
CA TYR A 177 -4.58 19.08 16.29
C TYR A 177 -3.26 19.34 17.03
N ALA A 178 -2.37 18.36 17.05
CA ALA A 178 -1.06 18.49 17.70
C ALA A 178 -0.25 19.64 17.09
N LYS A 179 -0.28 19.81 15.77
CA LYS A 179 0.40 20.93 15.10
C LYS A 179 -0.16 22.29 15.51
N GLN A 180 -1.47 22.41 15.72
CA GLN A 180 -2.08 23.63 16.23
C GLN A 180 -1.52 23.97 17.63
N VAL A 181 -1.50 23.00 18.55
CA VAL A 181 -0.94 23.18 19.89
C VAL A 181 0.56 23.47 19.80
N TYR A 182 1.27 22.82 18.89
CA TYR A 182 2.70 23.04 18.70
C TYR A 182 3.02 24.50 18.35
N HIS A 183 2.18 25.13 17.52
CA HIS A 183 2.34 26.55 17.15
C HIS A 183 2.13 27.53 18.31
N GLU A 184 1.61 27.08 19.47
CA GLU A 184 1.48 27.91 20.67
C GLU A 184 2.77 27.90 21.51
N PHE A 185 3.70 26.97 21.27
CA PHE A 185 5.00 26.99 21.94
C PHE A 185 5.91 28.11 21.41
N PRO A 186 6.80 28.65 22.27
CA PRO A 186 7.78 29.64 21.82
C PRO A 186 8.73 29.06 20.78
N GLU A 187 9.23 29.92 19.90
CA GLU A 187 10.28 29.57 18.96
C GLU A 187 11.53 29.12 19.72
N SER A 188 12.12 28.02 19.27
CA SER A 188 13.34 27.46 19.84
C SER A 188 14.53 27.67 18.91
N SER A 189 15.70 27.94 19.51
CA SER A 189 16.99 27.94 18.82
C SER A 189 17.74 26.60 18.90
N THR A 190 17.25 25.66 19.72
CA THR A 190 17.83 24.34 19.94
C THR A 190 16.93 23.23 19.39
N GLU A 191 17.47 22.02 19.24
CA GLU A 191 16.72 20.88 18.71
C GLU A 191 16.04 20.01 19.77
N ALA A 192 16.53 20.07 21.01
CA ALA A 192 15.98 19.31 22.13
C ALA A 192 14.65 19.90 22.62
N GLU A 193 14.37 21.17 22.34
CA GLU A 193 13.13 21.87 22.69
C GLU A 193 11.99 21.54 21.70
N PRO A 194 12.17 21.58 20.36
CA PRO A 194 11.18 21.12 19.38
C PRO A 194 10.70 19.70 19.62
N GLU A 195 11.60 18.78 19.97
CA GLU A 195 11.22 17.39 20.24
C GLU A 195 10.28 17.29 21.45
N ARG A 196 10.63 17.94 22.57
CA ARG A 196 9.76 18.00 23.77
C ARG A 196 8.43 18.66 23.46
N ASN A 197 8.43 19.72 22.67
CA ASN A 197 7.22 20.44 22.26
C ASN A 197 6.33 19.58 21.37
N VAL A 198 6.90 18.78 20.46
CA VAL A 198 6.14 17.81 19.64
C VAL A 198 5.49 16.75 20.52
N LEU A 199 6.24 16.17 21.46
CA LEU A 199 5.71 15.16 22.38
C LEU A 199 4.58 15.73 23.26
N ALA A 200 4.80 16.91 23.85
CA ALA A 200 3.79 17.60 24.65
C ALA A 200 2.55 17.94 23.82
N ALA A 201 2.72 18.39 22.58
CA ALA A 201 1.60 18.66 21.67
C ALA A 201 0.81 17.38 21.34
N LEU A 202 1.46 16.25 21.13
CA LEU A 202 0.81 14.97 20.88
C LEU A 202 0.03 14.46 22.10
N GLU A 203 0.62 14.54 23.30
CA GLU A 203 -0.06 14.16 24.55
C GLU A 203 -1.24 15.07 24.88
N SER A 204 -1.22 16.32 24.43
CA SER A 204 -2.32 17.26 24.66
C SER A 204 -3.61 16.91 23.92
N VAL A 205 -3.57 16.01 22.92
CA VAL A 205 -4.73 15.67 22.09
C VAL A 205 -5.77 14.93 22.94
N PRO A 206 -6.96 15.52 23.20
CA PRO A 206 -7.92 14.89 24.09
C PRO A 206 -8.45 13.56 23.53
N LEU A 207 -8.64 12.56 24.38
CA LEU A 207 -9.20 11.26 23.99
C LEU A 207 -10.57 11.38 23.28
N ILE A 208 -11.39 12.35 23.70
CA ILE A 208 -12.68 12.63 23.04
C ILE A 208 -12.49 13.11 21.60
N SER A 209 -11.45 13.90 21.32
CA SER A 209 -11.10 14.36 19.98
C SER A 209 -10.63 13.19 19.12
N ILE A 210 -9.74 12.33 19.64
CA ILE A 210 -9.28 11.11 18.94
C ILE A 210 -10.47 10.24 18.52
N ARG A 211 -11.42 10.00 19.45
CA ARG A 211 -12.65 9.23 19.16
C ARG A 211 -13.51 9.90 18.09
N ARG A 212 -13.63 11.24 18.10
CA ARG A 212 -14.36 12.00 17.08
C ARG A 212 -13.69 11.91 15.72
N PHE A 213 -12.37 11.99 15.66
CA PHE A 213 -11.58 11.86 14.43
C PHE A 213 -11.74 10.47 13.82
N ALA A 214 -11.64 9.41 14.64
CA ALA A 214 -11.88 8.04 14.19
C ALA A 214 -13.29 7.85 13.60
N ASN A 215 -14.32 8.35 14.30
CA ASN A 215 -15.69 8.31 13.79
C ASN A 215 -15.87 9.12 12.49
N CYS A 216 -15.20 10.26 12.37
CA CYS A 216 -15.20 11.07 11.16
C CYS A 216 -14.63 10.29 9.97
N SER A 217 -13.47 9.65 10.14
CA SER A 217 -12.85 8.83 9.09
C SER A 217 -13.68 7.59 8.74
N LEU A 218 -14.32 6.95 9.72
CA LEU A 218 -15.26 5.84 9.46
C LEU A 218 -16.47 6.28 8.62
N ARG A 219 -17.01 7.47 8.83
CA ARG A 219 -18.07 8.01 7.98
C ARG A 219 -17.61 8.32 6.56
N PHE A 220 -16.39 8.82 6.37
CA PHE A 220 -15.82 8.98 5.03
C PHE A 220 -15.68 7.63 4.33
N MET A 221 -15.17 6.61 5.02
CA MET A 221 -15.09 5.25 4.47
C MET A 221 -16.48 4.69 4.12
N ASP A 222 -17.49 4.90 4.96
CA ASP A 222 -18.88 4.49 4.69
C ASP A 222 -19.47 5.22 3.46
N ALA A 223 -19.25 6.53 3.35
CA ALA A 223 -19.66 7.32 2.18
C ALA A 223 -19.06 6.77 0.88
N TYR A 224 -17.75 6.48 0.87
CA TYR A 224 -17.08 5.92 -0.31
C TYR A 224 -17.56 4.52 -0.65
N ARG A 225 -17.84 3.67 0.33
CA ARG A 225 -18.45 2.35 0.09
C ARG A 225 -19.84 2.45 -0.55
N LYS A 226 -20.57 3.53 -0.24
CA LYS A 226 -21.87 3.87 -0.86
C LYS A 226 -21.75 4.56 -2.22
N GLY A 227 -20.53 4.75 -2.74
CA GLY A 227 -20.28 5.31 -4.07
C GLY A 227 -20.28 6.84 -4.13
N LEU A 228 -20.27 7.53 -2.99
CA LEU A 228 -20.19 9.00 -2.97
C LEU A 228 -18.80 9.46 -3.44
N ASN A 229 -18.75 10.59 -4.13
CA ASN A 229 -17.48 11.28 -4.42
C ASN A 229 -17.00 12.11 -3.21
N GLY A 230 -15.79 12.67 -3.28
CA GLY A 230 -15.20 13.43 -2.18
C GLY A 230 -16.05 14.62 -1.69
N SER A 231 -16.66 15.37 -2.61
CA SER A 231 -17.52 16.51 -2.27
C SER A 231 -18.80 16.07 -1.56
N GLN A 232 -19.43 15.00 -2.05
CA GLN A 232 -20.64 14.41 -1.43
C GLN A 232 -20.31 13.81 -0.06
N ALA A 233 -19.18 13.11 0.06
CA ALA A 233 -18.73 12.52 1.32
C ALA A 233 -18.46 13.61 2.37
N ALA A 234 -17.83 14.73 1.99
CA ALA A 234 -17.61 15.87 2.88
C ALA A 234 -18.92 16.51 3.35
N TRP A 235 -19.88 16.70 2.44
CA TRP A 235 -21.21 17.19 2.78
C TRP A 235 -21.93 16.23 3.74
N ALA A 236 -21.89 14.93 3.47
CA ALA A 236 -22.53 13.91 4.29
C ALA A 236 -21.92 13.90 5.71
N ASN A 237 -20.59 13.99 5.82
CA ASN A 237 -19.91 14.03 7.11
C ASN A 237 -20.30 15.27 7.92
N LYS A 238 -20.50 16.41 7.25
CA LYS A 238 -20.95 17.66 7.89
C LYS A 238 -22.40 17.55 8.36
N LYS A 239 -23.32 17.07 7.51
CA LYS A 239 -24.75 16.90 7.84
C LYS A 239 -24.95 15.89 8.98
N TYR A 240 -24.22 14.78 8.93
CA TYR A 240 -24.39 13.64 9.83
C TYR A 240 -23.28 13.54 10.89
N HIS A 241 -22.67 14.65 11.30
CA HIS A 241 -21.52 14.66 12.22
C HIS A 241 -21.79 13.97 13.58
N GLY A 242 -23.04 13.97 14.04
CA GLY A 242 -23.50 13.30 15.27
C GLY A 242 -23.81 11.81 15.13
N HIS A 243 -23.84 11.28 13.90
CA HIS A 243 -24.14 9.87 13.64
C HIS A 243 -22.84 9.07 13.56
N ARG A 244 -22.90 7.79 13.93
CA ARG A 244 -21.76 6.86 13.79
C ARG A 244 -21.68 6.22 12.40
N VAL A 245 -22.83 6.12 11.73
CA VAL A 245 -22.98 5.53 10.39
C VAL A 245 -23.92 6.44 9.59
N LEU A 246 -23.71 6.56 8.29
CA LEU A 246 -24.61 7.35 7.45
C LEU A 246 -25.92 6.58 7.25
N PRO A 247 -27.09 7.23 7.29
CA PRO A 247 -28.37 6.55 7.10
C PRO A 247 -28.50 5.98 5.68
N GLU A 248 -29.36 4.97 5.51
CA GLU A 248 -29.69 4.43 4.18
C GLU A 248 -30.40 5.45 3.29
N SER A 249 -31.14 6.39 3.90
CA SER A 249 -31.81 7.49 3.21
C SER A 249 -30.86 8.57 2.67
N LEU A 250 -29.54 8.46 2.91
CA LEU A 250 -28.54 9.44 2.49
C LEU A 250 -28.64 9.77 0.99
N MET A 251 -28.87 8.77 0.14
CA MET A 251 -28.92 8.96 -1.31
C MET A 251 -30.10 9.82 -1.72
N ALA A 252 -31.25 9.69 -1.06
CA ALA A 252 -32.43 10.52 -1.32
C ALA A 252 -32.19 12.00 -0.94
N ASP A 253 -31.31 12.26 0.02
CA ASP A 253 -30.98 13.62 0.42
C ASP A 253 -29.95 14.32 -0.49
N LEU A 254 -29.29 13.57 -1.38
CA LEU A 254 -28.30 14.11 -2.33
C LEU A 254 -28.94 14.61 -3.64
N GLU A 255 -30.21 14.26 -3.89
CA GLU A 255 -30.97 14.62 -5.10
C GLU A 255 -31.74 15.95 -4.98
N VAL A 256 -31.44 16.74 -3.94
CA VAL A 256 -32.01 18.08 -3.69
C VAL A 256 -30.93 19.15 -3.84
#